data_AF-A0A7Y8HJW6-F1
#
_entry.id   AF-A0A7Y8HJW6-F1
#
_cell.length_a   1.000
_cell.length_b   1.000
_cell.length_c   1.000
_cell.angle_alpha   90.00
_cell.angle_beta   90.00
_cell.angle_gamma   90.00
#
_symmetry.space_group_name_H-M   'P 1'
#
loop_
_entity.id
_entity.type
_entity.pdbx_description
1 polymer ?
#
loop_
_entity_poly.entity_id
_entity_poly.type
_entity_poly.pdbx_seq_one_letter_code
_entity_poly.pdbx_strand_id
1 'polypeptide(L)'
;MEKMQRAFIYAMLSNIFSDSLNEKEINDFKNNEELLSVIGEASKEYFNSKSVEEIKEELNVDFTTTFLINAHPIESAVTDLKQDVLVGLQNPVMQFYYKYGYDINLLNTEIQVPDHLAIELGFMQNLV
;
A
#
# COMPACT_ATOMS: atom_id res chain seq x y z
N MET A 1 -0.14 4.36 -20.63
CA MET A 1 -0.83 4.82 -19.42
C MET A 1 -0.45 6.26 -19.16
N GLU A 2 -1.42 7.16 -19.04
CA GLU A 2 -1.19 8.58 -18.80
C GLU A 2 -0.63 8.82 -17.39
N LYS A 3 0.04 9.96 -17.17
CA LYS A 3 0.66 10.30 -15.89
C LYS A 3 -0.33 10.25 -14.71
N MET A 4 -1.53 10.77 -14.93
CA MET A 4 -2.60 10.79 -13.93
C MET A 4 -3.04 9.38 -13.52
N GLN A 5 -3.15 8.46 -14.48
CA GLN A 5 -3.52 7.07 -14.20
C GLN A 5 -2.45 6.35 -13.36
N ARG A 6 -1.16 6.62 -13.64
CA ARG A 6 -0.05 6.08 -12.84
C ARG A 6 -0.07 6.60 -11.42
N ALA A 7 -0.23 7.92 -11.24
CA ALA A 7 -0.33 8.52 -9.92
C ALA A 7 -1.50 7.93 -9.11
N PHE A 8 -2.64 7.71 -9.76
CA PHE A 8 -3.80 7.08 -9.12
C PHE A 8 -3.52 5.64 -8.68
N ILE A 9 -2.90 4.82 -9.53
CA ILE A 9 -2.54 3.44 -9.19
C ILE A 9 -1.54 3.40 -8.02
N TYR A 10 -0.52 4.25 -8.04
CA TYR A 10 0.44 4.33 -6.93
C TYR A 10 -0.25 4.72 -5.61
N ALA A 11 -1.15 5.71 -5.64
CA ALA A 11 -1.92 6.11 -4.46
C ALA A 11 -2.80 4.98 -3.93
N MET A 12 -3.52 4.28 -4.83
CA MET A 12 -4.37 3.16 -4.47
C MET A 12 -3.58 2.04 -3.81
N LEU A 13 -2.47 1.62 -4.44
CA LEU A 13 -1.63 0.57 -3.90
C LEU A 13 -0.99 0.99 -2.58
N SER A 14 -0.54 2.25 -2.45
CA SER A 14 -0.03 2.80 -1.20
C SER A 14 -1.01 2.60 -0.05
N ASN A 15 -2.31 2.86 -0.26
CA ASN A 15 -3.34 2.65 0.76
C ASN A 15 -3.62 1.16 1.03
N ILE A 16 -3.68 0.31 0.00
CA ILE A 16 -3.93 -1.12 0.17
C ILE A 16 -2.83 -1.80 1.00
N PHE A 17 -1.58 -1.37 0.84
CA PHE A 17 -0.45 -1.94 1.56
C PHE A 17 -0.19 -1.27 2.91
N SER A 18 -0.83 -0.14 3.24
CA SER A 18 -0.53 0.56 4.50
C SER A 18 -1.19 -0.08 5.71
N ASP A 19 -2.45 -0.48 5.59
CA ASP A 19 -3.22 -1.13 6.66
C ASP A 19 -4.43 -1.87 6.05
N SER A 20 -5.10 -2.68 6.87
CA SER A 20 -6.40 -3.26 6.55
C SER A 20 -7.43 -2.18 6.19
N LEU A 21 -8.21 -2.43 5.14
CA LEU A 21 -9.19 -1.46 4.65
C LEU A 21 -10.33 -1.27 5.66
N ASN A 22 -10.69 -0.01 5.91
CA ASN A 22 -11.86 0.34 6.69
C ASN A 22 -13.13 0.41 5.83
N GLU A 23 -14.30 0.54 6.48
CA GLU A 23 -15.61 0.57 5.80
C GLU A 23 -15.74 1.70 4.79
N LYS A 24 -15.13 2.87 5.07
CA LYS A 24 -15.18 4.01 4.15
C LYS A 24 -14.40 3.66 2.88
N GLU A 25 -13.20 3.10 3.02
CA GLU A 25 -12.36 2.73 1.87
C GLU A 25 -13.02 1.64 1.03
N ILE A 26 -13.62 0.62 1.66
CA ILE A 26 -14.35 -0.43 0.96
C ILE A 26 -15.55 0.15 0.19
N ASN A 27 -16.28 1.09 0.80
CA ASN A 27 -17.36 1.80 0.11
C ASN A 27 -16.84 2.64 -1.05
N ASP A 28 -15.70 3.33 -0.89
CA ASP A 28 -15.07 4.12 -1.95
C ASP A 28 -14.70 3.23 -3.15
N PHE A 29 -14.16 2.02 -2.91
CA PHE A 29 -13.92 1.02 -3.96
C PHE A 29 -15.22 0.55 -4.63
N LYS A 30 -16.22 0.17 -3.82
CA LYS A 30 -17.50 -0.37 -4.31
C LYS A 30 -18.27 0.65 -5.17
N ASN A 31 -18.17 1.92 -4.84
CA ASN A 31 -18.80 3.01 -5.57
C ASN A 31 -18.01 3.48 -6.80
N ASN A 32 -16.79 2.96 -7.02
CA ASN A 32 -15.94 3.32 -8.14
C ASN A 32 -15.81 2.15 -9.14
N GLU A 33 -16.85 1.99 -9.97
CA GLU A 33 -16.87 0.92 -10.98
C GLU A 33 -15.71 1.01 -11.97
N GLU A 34 -15.29 2.23 -12.35
CA GLU A 34 -14.17 2.42 -13.27
C GLU A 34 -12.88 1.84 -12.68
N LEU A 35 -12.62 2.09 -11.39
CA LEU A 35 -11.48 1.54 -10.70
C LEU A 35 -11.54 0.01 -10.61
N LEU A 36 -12.68 -0.55 -10.22
CA LEU A 36 -12.83 -2.01 -10.14
C LEU A 36 -12.62 -2.67 -11.52
N SER A 37 -13.07 -2.03 -12.60
CA SER A 37 -12.81 -2.48 -13.96
C SER A 37 -11.34 -2.40 -14.36
N VAL A 38 -10.58 -1.43 -13.85
CA VAL A 38 -9.11 -1.36 -14.05
C VAL A 38 -8.40 -2.49 -13.31
N ILE A 39 -8.85 -2.86 -12.11
CA ILE A 39 -8.27 -3.97 -11.34
C ILE A 39 -8.61 -5.30 -12.03
N GLY A 40 -9.86 -5.49 -12.44
CA GLY A 40 -10.31 -6.63 -13.24
C GLY A 40 -11.72 -7.10 -12.86
N GLU A 41 -12.33 -7.87 -13.77
CA GLU A 41 -13.73 -8.31 -13.62
C GLU A 41 -13.95 -9.14 -12.35
N ALA A 42 -12.98 -9.98 -11.97
CA ALA A 42 -13.05 -10.77 -10.73
C ALA A 42 -13.16 -9.88 -9.47
N SER A 43 -12.46 -8.75 -9.44
CA SER A 43 -12.56 -7.78 -8.34
C SER A 43 -13.93 -7.11 -8.36
N LYS A 44 -14.44 -6.73 -9.54
CA LYS A 44 -15.78 -6.18 -9.67
C LYS A 44 -16.86 -7.13 -9.14
N GLU A 45 -16.80 -8.41 -9.54
CA GLU A 45 -17.71 -9.45 -9.05
C GLU A 45 -17.58 -9.66 -7.54
N TYR A 46 -16.35 -9.71 -7.01
CA TYR A 46 -16.09 -9.85 -5.58
C TYR A 46 -16.73 -8.72 -4.76
N PHE A 47 -16.47 -7.45 -5.12
CA PHE A 47 -17.01 -6.30 -4.40
C PHE A 47 -18.53 -6.17 -4.53
N ASN A 48 -19.13 -6.63 -5.64
CA ASN A 48 -20.58 -6.55 -5.85
C ASN A 48 -21.36 -7.70 -5.19
N SER A 49 -20.73 -8.85 -4.96
CA SER A 49 -21.40 -10.04 -4.44
C SER A 49 -21.57 -10.09 -2.92
N LYS A 50 -20.95 -9.17 -2.17
CA LYS A 50 -20.86 -9.19 -0.70
C LYS A 50 -21.24 -7.87 -0.06
N SER A 51 -21.64 -7.91 1.21
CA SER A 51 -21.78 -6.71 2.04
C SER A 51 -20.41 -6.08 2.34
N VAL A 52 -20.41 -4.82 2.79
CA VAL A 52 -19.19 -4.11 3.17
C VAL A 52 -18.53 -4.79 4.37
N GLU A 53 -19.34 -5.27 5.30
CA GLU A 53 -18.92 -5.97 6.51
C GLU A 53 -18.23 -7.31 6.17
N GLU A 54 -18.80 -8.10 5.26
CA GLU A 54 -18.19 -9.36 4.80
C GLU A 54 -16.85 -9.12 4.10
N ILE A 55 -16.78 -8.12 3.21
CA ILE A 55 -15.53 -7.77 2.51
C ILE A 55 -14.46 -7.33 3.51
N LYS A 56 -14.84 -6.50 4.50
CA LYS A 56 -13.93 -6.03 5.54
C LYS A 56 -13.34 -7.19 6.34
N GLU A 57 -14.17 -8.14 6.75
CA GLU A 57 -13.72 -9.29 7.53
C GLU A 57 -12.74 -10.15 6.72
N GLU A 58 -13.10 -10.51 5.49
CA GLU A 58 -12.25 -11.32 4.62
C GLU A 58 -10.92 -10.62 4.29
N LEU A 59 -10.96 -9.37 3.85
CA LEU A 59 -9.74 -8.63 3.49
C LEU A 59 -8.86 -8.37 4.71
N ASN A 60 -9.43 -8.21 5.91
CA ASN A 60 -8.63 -8.09 7.13
C ASN A 60 -7.92 -9.41 7.49
N VAL A 61 -8.61 -10.56 7.33
CA VAL A 61 -7.99 -11.88 7.48
C VAL A 61 -6.85 -12.05 6.48
N ASP A 62 -7.07 -11.69 5.21
CA ASP A 62 -6.06 -11.79 4.16
C ASP A 62 -4.87 -10.85 4.41
N PHE A 63 -5.13 -9.60 4.79
CA PHE A 63 -4.11 -8.62 5.12
C PHE A 63 -3.26 -9.08 6.30
N THR A 64 -3.91 -9.49 7.38
CA THR A 64 -3.22 -9.98 8.58
C THR A 64 -2.37 -11.22 8.26
N THR A 65 -2.98 -12.20 7.60
CA THR A 65 -2.29 -13.46 7.27
C THR A 65 -1.13 -13.20 6.32
N THR A 66 -1.31 -12.35 5.31
CA THR A 66 -0.29 -12.12 4.29
C THR A 66 0.79 -11.18 4.79
N PHE A 67 0.44 -9.98 5.23
CA PHE A 67 1.40 -8.89 5.45
C PHE A 67 1.86 -8.71 6.89
N LEU A 68 1.05 -9.15 7.87
CA LEU A 68 1.45 -9.07 9.27
C LEU A 68 2.12 -10.35 9.78
N ILE A 69 1.82 -11.52 9.19
CA ILE A 69 2.36 -12.81 9.66
C ILE A 69 3.43 -13.36 8.72
N ASN A 70 3.17 -13.42 7.41
CA ASN A 70 3.98 -14.23 6.50
C ASN A 70 4.97 -13.44 5.65
N ALA A 71 4.58 -12.26 5.16
CA ALA A 71 5.30 -11.49 4.16
C ALA A 71 5.20 -10.00 4.45
N HIS A 72 5.95 -9.54 5.44
CA HIS A 72 6.06 -8.12 5.74
C HIS A 72 6.41 -7.33 4.46
N PRO A 73 5.63 -6.30 4.08
CA PRO A 73 5.83 -5.57 2.84
C PRO A 73 6.96 -4.53 3.00
N ILE A 74 8.15 -5.01 3.33
CA ILE A 74 9.36 -4.22 3.62
C ILE A 74 10.48 -4.74 2.69
N GLU A 75 11.10 -3.84 1.92
CA GLU A 75 12.16 -4.21 0.96
C GLU A 75 13.30 -4.97 1.65
N SER A 76 13.86 -4.42 2.73
CA SER A 76 15.02 -5.01 3.40
C SER A 76 14.73 -6.38 4.01
N ALA A 77 13.47 -6.67 4.39
CA ALA A 77 13.08 -8.00 4.87
C ALA A 77 13.18 -9.08 3.78
N VAL A 78 13.10 -8.68 2.51
CA VAL A 78 13.21 -9.56 1.34
C VAL A 78 14.64 -9.58 0.77
N THR A 79 15.31 -8.44 0.72
CA THR A 79 16.61 -8.31 0.05
C THR A 79 17.81 -8.54 0.96
N ASP A 80 17.67 -8.32 2.28
CA ASP A 80 18.76 -8.59 3.22
C ASP A 80 18.83 -10.10 3.52
N LEU A 81 20.01 -10.68 3.30
CA LEU A 81 20.31 -12.08 3.62
C LEU A 81 20.12 -12.42 5.10
N LYS A 82 20.17 -11.41 5.98
CA LYS A 82 19.93 -11.55 7.42
C LYS A 82 18.48 -11.28 7.83
N GLN A 83 17.65 -10.80 6.90
CA GLN A 83 16.28 -10.33 7.16
C GLN A 83 16.21 -9.21 8.21
N ASP A 84 17.27 -8.41 8.33
CA ASP A 84 17.30 -7.27 9.23
C ASP A 84 16.46 -6.13 8.63
N VAL A 85 15.50 -5.62 9.41
CA VAL A 85 14.71 -4.44 9.03
C VAL A 85 15.46 -3.17 9.39
N LEU A 86 15.85 -2.38 8.38
CA LEU A 86 16.55 -1.12 8.59
C LEU A 86 15.55 0.01 8.83
N VAL A 87 15.60 0.60 10.03
CA VAL A 87 14.69 1.68 10.43
C VAL A 87 15.36 3.07 10.35
N GLY A 88 14.55 4.10 10.10
CA GLY A 88 14.99 5.50 10.14
C GLY A 88 16.10 5.85 9.14
N LEU A 89 17.00 6.75 9.54
CA LEU A 89 18.03 7.34 8.65
C LEU A 89 19.12 6.36 8.18
N GLN A 90 19.23 5.20 8.82
CA GLN A 90 20.19 4.16 8.41
C GLN A 90 19.71 3.41 7.16
N ASN A 91 18.41 3.48 6.88
CA ASN A 91 17.86 2.88 5.67
C ASN A 91 18.31 3.69 4.43
N PRO A 92 18.93 3.04 3.42
CA PRO A 92 19.42 3.74 2.23
C PRO A 92 18.31 4.44 1.43
N VAL A 93 17.07 3.96 1.53
CA VAL A 93 15.91 4.54 0.83
C VAL A 93 15.62 5.96 1.32
N MET A 94 15.89 6.29 2.60
CA MET A 94 15.74 7.67 3.09
C MET A 94 16.60 8.67 2.31
N GLN A 95 17.84 8.30 1.98
CA GLN A 95 18.73 9.16 1.20
C GLN A 95 18.21 9.35 -0.23
N PHE A 96 17.57 8.31 -0.77
CA PHE A 96 16.93 8.38 -2.08
C PHE A 96 15.74 9.35 -2.06
N TYR A 97 14.85 9.25 -1.07
CA TYR A 97 13.72 10.18 -0.92
C TYR A 97 14.18 11.64 -0.84
N TYR A 98 15.17 11.94 0.02
CA TYR A 98 15.69 13.30 0.16
C TYR A 98 16.29 13.84 -1.15
N LYS A 99 16.99 13.00 -1.92
CA LYS A 99 17.55 13.39 -3.22
C LYS A 99 16.48 13.90 -4.20
N TYR A 100 15.25 13.40 -4.10
CA TYR A 100 14.12 13.80 -4.93
C TYR A 100 13.16 14.77 -4.22
N GLY A 101 13.55 15.34 -3.09
CA GLY A 101 12.74 16.32 -2.35
C GLY A 101 11.50 15.72 -1.67
N TYR A 102 11.49 14.41 -1.43
CA TYR A 102 10.44 13.75 -0.67
C TYR A 102 10.87 13.66 0.79
N ASP A 103 10.27 14.51 1.63
CA ASP A 103 10.54 14.55 3.06
C ASP A 103 9.44 13.79 3.82
N ILE A 104 9.82 12.67 4.42
CA ILE A 104 8.89 11.80 5.15
C ILE A 104 9.13 11.96 6.64
N ASN A 105 8.10 12.40 7.34
CA ASN A 105 8.12 12.42 8.79
C ASN A 105 7.64 11.08 9.36
N LEU A 106 8.54 10.11 9.44
CA LEU A 106 8.26 8.76 9.96
C LEU A 106 7.81 8.73 11.43
N LEU A 107 8.08 9.78 12.20
CA LEU A 107 7.67 9.87 13.61
C LEU A 107 6.16 10.15 13.76
N ASN A 108 5.53 10.65 12.70
CA ASN A 108 4.11 10.99 12.67
C ASN A 108 3.28 9.98 11.86
N THR A 109 3.88 8.86 11.44
CA THR A 109 3.23 7.79 10.70
C THR A 109 3.25 6.50 11.51
N GLU A 110 2.24 5.66 11.31
CA GLU A 110 2.20 4.32 11.94
C GLU A 110 3.27 3.39 11.35
N ILE A 111 3.64 3.63 10.09
CA ILE A 111 4.72 2.94 9.39
C ILE A 111 6.03 3.69 9.65
N GLN A 112 6.92 3.12 10.45
CA GLN A 112 8.21 3.72 10.84
C GLN A 112 9.41 3.20 10.02
N VAL A 113 9.12 2.43 8.97
CA VAL A 113 10.09 1.72 8.15
C VAL A 113 10.10 2.36 6.74
N PRO A 114 11.18 3.08 6.34
CA PRO A 114 11.20 3.89 5.11
C PRO A 114 10.98 3.12 3.81
N ASP A 115 11.46 1.88 3.75
CA ASP A 115 11.40 0.95 2.62
C ASP A 115 10.18 0.01 2.72
N HIS A 116 9.19 0.41 3.50
CA HIS A 116 7.88 -0.22 3.46
C HIS A 116 7.20 0.10 2.12
N LEU A 117 6.65 -0.91 1.44
CA LEU A 117 6.10 -0.81 0.09
C LEU A 117 5.07 0.32 -0.04
N ALA A 118 4.20 0.50 0.96
CA ALA A 118 3.24 1.62 1.00
C ALA A 118 3.94 2.99 0.85
N ILE A 119 5.04 3.20 1.57
CA ILE A 119 5.80 4.46 1.52
C ILE A 119 6.47 4.63 0.15
N GLU A 120 7.06 3.57 -0.39
CA GLU A 120 7.70 3.60 -1.70
C GLU A 120 6.70 3.94 -2.81
N LEU A 121 5.48 3.38 -2.75
CA LEU A 121 4.41 3.69 -3.69
C LEU A 121 3.94 5.15 -3.55
N GLY A 122 3.79 5.65 -2.32
CA GLY A 122 3.52 7.07 -2.08
C GLY A 122 4.63 7.99 -2.62
N PHE A 123 5.89 7.59 -2.49
CA PHE A 123 7.00 8.28 -3.15
C PHE A 123 6.87 8.25 -4.68
N MET A 124 6.57 7.08 -5.26
CA MET A 124 6.40 6.94 -6.71
C MET A 124 5.27 7.80 -7.25
N GLN A 125 4.17 7.95 -6.51
CA GLN A 125 3.08 8.88 -6.85
C GLN A 125 3.59 10.32 -6.98
N ASN A 126 4.46 10.78 -6.07
CA ASN A 126 5.02 12.14 -6.07
C ASN A 126 5.92 12.43 -7.28
N LEU A 127 6.43 11.39 -7.96
CA LEU A 127 7.33 11.55 -9.10
C LEU A 127 6.64 11.65 -10.47
N VAL A 128 5.32 11.41 -10.57
CA VAL A 128 4.64 11.24 -11.88
C VAL A 128 3.94 12.49 -12.38
#